data_AF-A0A9D4ERW7-F1
#
_entry.id   AF-A0A9D4ERW7-F1
#
_cell.length_a   1.000
_cell.length_b   1.000
_cell.length_c   1.000
_cell.angle_alpha   90.00
_cell.angle_beta   90.00
_cell.angle_gamma   90.00
#
_symmetry.space_group_name_H-M   'P 1'
#
loop_
_entity.id
_entity.type
_entity.pdbx_description
1 polymer ?
#
loop_
_entity_poly.entity_id
_entity_poly.type
_entity_poly.pdbx_seq_one_letter_code
_entity_poly.pdbx_strand_id
1 'polypeptide(L)'
;MKITSCHPRLALAVEHIVSNHYPERLGACIVVNQEMLFQTVWVAVRGVIHARTAAKLHIHRHFQKVEEVFTELFPDELKRWLLE
;
A
#
# COMPACT_ATOMS: atom_id res chain seq x y z
N MET A 1 -11.86 -7.35 -10.79
CA MET A 1 -11.71 -8.18 -9.56
C MET A 1 -13.06 -8.25 -8.85
N LYS A 2 -13.56 -9.42 -8.45
CA LYS A 2 -14.82 -9.52 -7.68
C LYS A 2 -14.49 -9.49 -6.19
N ILE A 3 -15.20 -8.69 -5.39
CA ILE A 3 -15.04 -8.64 -3.93
C ILE A 3 -15.23 -10.03 -3.30
N THR A 4 -16.11 -10.85 -3.87
CA THR A 4 -16.36 -12.23 -3.41
C THR A 4 -15.15 -13.16 -3.55
N SER A 5 -14.16 -12.79 -4.35
CA SER A 5 -12.89 -13.52 -4.48
C SER A 5 -11.86 -13.11 -3.42
N CYS A 6 -12.12 -12.06 -2.64
CA CYS A 6 -11.22 -11.56 -1.60
C CYS A 6 -11.59 -12.18 -0.25
N HIS A 7 -10.81 -13.17 0.20
CA HIS A 7 -11.03 -13.78 1.51
C HIS A 7 -10.22 -13.05 2.59
N PRO A 8 -10.84 -12.36 3.58
CA PRO A 8 -10.13 -11.52 4.54
C PRO A 8 -9.11 -12.29 5.40
N ARG A 9 -9.40 -13.57 5.72
CA ARG A 9 -8.43 -14.44 6.41
C ARG A 9 -7.10 -14.59 5.69
N LEU A 10 -7.08 -14.57 4.36
CA LEU A 10 -5.83 -14.65 3.61
C LEU A 10 -4.98 -13.41 3.84
N ALA A 11 -5.60 -12.22 3.75
CA ALA A 11 -4.90 -10.96 4.02
C ALA A 11 -4.33 -10.91 5.44
N LEU A 12 -5.11 -11.37 6.44
CA LEU A 12 -4.64 -11.45 7.83
C LEU A 12 -3.51 -12.46 8.03
N ALA A 13 -3.57 -13.62 7.36
CA ALA A 13 -2.50 -14.62 7.43
C ALA A 13 -1.20 -14.09 6.80
N VAL A 14 -1.31 -13.40 5.67
CA VAL A 14 -0.16 -12.76 5.00
C VAL A 14 0.44 -11.66 5.88
N GLU A 15 -0.40 -10.79 6.44
CA GLU A 15 0.03 -9.76 7.41
C GLU A 15 0.80 -10.41 8.55
N HIS A 16 0.24 -11.45 9.16
CA HIS A 16 0.86 -12.14 10.29
C HIS A 16 2.22 -12.74 9.94
N ILE A 17 2.39 -13.31 8.75
CA ILE A 17 3.67 -13.86 8.31
C ILE A 17 4.68 -12.72 8.11
N VAL A 18 4.30 -11.68 7.37
CA VAL A 18 5.19 -10.57 7.01
C VAL A 18 5.60 -9.76 8.23
N SER A 19 4.67 -9.47 9.14
CA SER A 19 4.94 -8.68 10.34
C SER A 19 5.88 -9.40 11.31
N ASN A 20 5.74 -10.72 11.45
CA ASN A 20 6.55 -11.51 12.39
C ASN A 20 7.89 -11.99 11.82
N HIS A 21 7.97 -12.31 10.53
CA HIS A 21 9.17 -12.93 9.93
C HIS A 21 10.00 -11.96 9.08
N TYR A 22 9.39 -10.88 8.58
CA TYR A 22 10.06 -9.87 7.75
C TYR A 22 9.88 -8.45 8.31
N PRO A 23 10.13 -8.23 9.61
CA PRO A 23 9.99 -6.90 10.20
C PRO A 23 10.97 -5.91 9.55
N GLU A 24 10.54 -4.66 9.40
CA GLU A 24 11.33 -3.56 8.85
C GLU A 24 11.89 -3.77 7.43
N ARG A 25 11.40 -4.78 6.69
CA ARG A 25 11.76 -4.99 5.27
C ARG A 25 10.98 -4.10 4.31
N LEU A 26 9.78 -3.67 4.70
CA LEU A 26 8.98 -2.74 3.93
C LEU A 26 9.60 -1.34 4.02
N GLY A 27 10.01 -0.77 2.88
CA GLY A 27 10.47 0.61 2.76
C GLY A 27 9.31 1.58 2.55
N ALA A 28 8.52 1.37 1.50
CA ALA A 28 7.31 2.13 1.18
C ALA A 28 6.26 1.21 0.56
N CYS A 29 4.98 1.55 0.74
CA CYS A 29 3.86 0.89 0.08
C CYS A 29 2.97 1.96 -0.57
N ILE A 30 2.89 1.96 -1.89
CA ILE A 30 2.19 3.01 -2.63
C ILE A 30 0.91 2.40 -3.21
N VAL A 31 -0.23 2.93 -2.78
CA VAL A 31 -1.55 2.50 -3.25
C VAL A 31 -2.02 3.48 -4.30
N VAL A 32 -2.03 3.02 -5.54
CA VAL A 32 -2.44 3.79 -6.73
C VAL A 32 -3.89 3.46 -7.11
N ASN A 33 -4.55 4.37 -7.83
CA ASN A 33 -5.90 4.17 -8.39
C ASN A 33 -6.96 3.73 -7.38
N GLN A 34 -6.83 4.15 -6.12
CA GLN A 34 -7.83 3.79 -5.11
C GLN A 34 -9.14 4.55 -5.30
N GLU A 35 -10.25 3.82 -5.25
CA GLU A 35 -11.60 4.40 -5.24
C GLU A 35 -12.10 4.65 -3.81
N MET A 36 -13.23 5.36 -3.64
CA MET A 36 -13.76 5.72 -2.33
C MET A 36 -13.96 4.52 -1.39
N LEU A 37 -14.29 3.35 -1.92
CA LEU A 37 -14.44 2.13 -1.13
C LEU A 37 -13.15 1.73 -0.39
N PHE A 38 -11.99 2.01 -0.98
CA PHE A 38 -10.69 1.67 -0.37
C PHE A 38 -10.47 2.44 0.93
N GLN A 39 -10.92 3.69 1.03
CA GLN A 39 -10.79 4.47 2.27
C GLN A 39 -11.50 3.78 3.44
N THR A 40 -12.70 3.25 3.21
CA THR A 40 -13.44 2.48 4.22
C THR A 40 -12.70 1.21 4.61
N VAL A 41 -12.18 0.47 3.63
CA VAL A 41 -11.38 -0.73 3.89
C VAL A 41 -10.10 -0.39 4.65
N TRP A 42 -9.45 0.72 4.31
CA TRP A 42 -8.21 1.17 4.94
C TRP A 42 -8.39 1.46 6.43
N VAL A 43 -9.51 2.05 6.83
CA VAL A 43 -9.82 2.26 8.26
C VAL A 43 -9.83 0.94 9.02
N ALA A 44 -10.43 -0.11 8.45
CA ALA A 44 -10.42 -1.44 9.06
C ALA A 44 -9.02 -2.07 9.07
N VAL A 45 -8.27 -1.96 7.96
CA VAL A 45 -6.91 -2.51 7.83
C VAL A 45 -5.93 -1.82 8.80
N ARG A 46 -6.06 -0.52 9.03
CA ARG A 46 -5.23 0.20 10.01
C ARG A 46 -5.37 -0.32 11.43
N GLY A 47 -6.50 -0.94 11.77
CA GLY A 47 -6.70 -1.56 13.08
C GLY A 47 -5.95 -2.88 13.27
N VAL A 48 -5.50 -3.52 12.19
CA VAL A 48 -4.85 -4.84 12.24
C VAL A 48 -3.35 -4.82 11.94
N ILE A 49 -2.85 -3.78 11.25
CA ILE A 49 -1.42 -3.64 10.94
C ILE A 49 -0.70 -2.79 11.99
N HIS A 50 0.59 -3.05 12.19
CA HIS A 50 1.42 -2.26 13.10
C HIS A 50 1.57 -0.79 12.64
N ALA A 51 1.63 0.15 13.59
CA ALA A 51 1.67 1.59 13.30
C ALA A 51 2.86 2.01 12.42
N ARG A 52 4.03 1.37 12.59
CA ARG A 52 5.22 1.62 11.75
C ARG A 52 5.00 1.21 10.29
N THR A 53 4.26 0.13 10.05
CA THR A 53 3.90 -0.32 8.71
C THR A 53 2.88 0.65 8.11
N ALA A 54 1.86 1.04 8.88
CA ALA A 54 0.86 2.01 8.45
C ALA A 54 1.47 3.37 8.04
N ALA A 55 2.52 3.82 8.73
CA ALA A 55 3.23 5.06 8.41
C ALA A 55 3.99 5.04 7.06
N LYS A 56 4.23 3.85 6.49
CA LYS A 56 4.92 3.67 5.20
C LYS A 56 3.95 3.60 4.02
N LEU A 57 2.64 3.74 4.26
CA LEU A 57 1.63 3.70 3.20
C LEU A 57 1.38 5.09 2.61
N HIS A 58 1.53 5.19 1.30
CA HIS A 58 1.25 6.37 0.49
C HIS A 58 0.00 6.08 -0.35
N ILE A 59 -1.15 6.59 0.09
CA ILE A 59 -2.45 6.26 -0.50
C ILE A 59 -2.97 7.47 -1.26
N HIS A 60 -2.93 7.41 -2.60
CA HIS A 60 -3.27 8.55 -3.46
C HIS A 60 -4.36 8.18 -4.46
N ARG A 61 -5.38 9.03 -4.57
CA ARG A 61 -6.53 8.82 -5.47
C ARG A 61 -6.22 9.18 -6.93
N HIS A 62 -5.47 10.26 -7.13
CA HIS A 62 -5.17 10.79 -8.45
C HIS A 62 -3.73 10.45 -8.83
N PHE A 63 -3.53 10.01 -10.06
CA PHE A 63 -2.22 9.63 -10.60
C PHE A 63 -1.19 10.78 -10.54
N GLN A 64 -1.61 12.03 -10.71
CA GLN A 64 -0.72 13.20 -10.56
C GLN A 64 -0.01 13.24 -9.20
N LYS A 65 -0.70 12.86 -8.12
CA LYS A 65 -0.09 12.78 -6.78
C LYS A 65 0.82 11.57 -6.60
N VAL A 66 0.65 10.53 -7.43
CA VAL A 66 1.54 9.36 -7.43
C VAL A 66 2.88 9.74 -8.04
N GLU A 67 2.90 10.56 -9.10
CA GLU A 67 4.12 11.07 -9.72
C GLU A 67 4.94 11.95 -8.77
N GLU A 68 4.28 12.81 -7.99
CA GLU A 68 4.93 13.59 -6.91
C GLU A 68 5.62 12.66 -5.90
N VAL A 69 4.91 11.62 -5.43
CA VAL A 69 5.45 10.63 -4.50
C VAL A 69 6.60 9.83 -5.11
N PHE A 70 6.51 9.46 -6.39
CA PHE A 70 7.59 8.75 -7.07
C PHE A 70 8.83 9.62 -7.21
N THR A 71 8.67 10.93 -7.39
CA THR A 71 9.77 11.89 -7.42
C THR A 71 10.48 12.00 -6.07
N GLU A 72 9.74 11.92 -4.97
CA GLU A 72 10.32 11.94 -3.61
C GLU A 72 11.01 10.63 -3.24
N LEU A 73 10.48 9.49 -3.70
CA LEU A 73 10.90 8.16 -3.25
C LEU A 73 11.94 7.47 -4.15
N PHE A 74 11.98 7.80 -5.45
CA PHE A 74 12.73 7.02 -6.43
C PHE A 74 13.72 7.87 -7.24
N PRO A 75 14.87 7.30 -7.63
CA PRO A 75 15.77 7.93 -8.61
C PRO A 75 15.06 8.20 -9.95
N ASP A 76 15.54 9.19 -10.70
CA ASP A 76 14.91 9.64 -11.95
C ASP A 76 14.72 8.54 -12.99
N GLU A 77 15.66 7.60 -13.10
CA GLU A 77 15.56 6.46 -14.03
C GLU A 77 14.40 5.54 -13.67
N LEU A 78 14.32 5.12 -12.40
CA LEU A 78 13.24 4.26 -11.91
C LEU A 78 11.89 4.96 -11.98
N LYS A 79 11.84 6.25 -11.62
CA LYS A 79 10.64 7.08 -11.75
C LYS A 79 10.13 7.09 -13.18
N ARG A 80 11.02 7.33 -14.16
CA ARG A 80 10.65 7.36 -15.57
C ARG A 80 10.07 6.01 -16.01
N TRP A 81 10.75 4.90 -15.70
CA TRP A 81 10.28 3.56 -16.01
C TRP A 81 8.92 3.22 -15.37
N LEU A 82 8.66 3.68 -14.15
CA LEU A 82 7.39 3.43 -13.45
C LEU A 82 6.20 4.26 -14.00
N LEU A 83 6.47 5.34 -14.74
CA LEU A 83 5.45 6.26 -15.27
C LEU A 83 5.20 6.10 -16.78
N GLU A 84 6.00 5.27 -17.46
CA GLU A 84 5.78 4.81 -18.85
C GLU A 84 4.58 3.85 -18.94
#